data_AF-A0A0K9XLU5-F1
#
_entry.id   AF-A0A0K9XLU5-F1
#
_cell.length_a   1.000
_cell.length_b   1.000
_cell.length_c   1.000
_cell.angle_alpha   90.00
_cell.angle_beta   90.00
_cell.angle_gamma   90.00
#
_symmetry.space_group_name_H-M   'P 1'
#
loop_
_entity.id
_entity.type
_entity.pdbx_description
1 polymer ?
#
loop_
_entity_poly.entity_id
_entity_poly.type
_entity_poly.pdbx_seq_one_letter_code
_entity_poly.pdbx_strand_id
1 'polypeptide(L)' 'MDDRKPPRTLFDLRLVIGGLFTVYGVVVTVAGITASDEDLDRAEGININLWAGLGMLALGAFFLVWLMLRPAAPPRRGK' A
#
# COMPACT_ATOMS: atom_id res chain seq x y z
N MET A 1 16.79 32.77 21.03
CA MET A 1 16.48 32.15 19.73
C MET A 1 15.71 30.88 20.05
N ASP A 2 14.39 30.94 19.91
CA ASP A 2 13.48 29.88 20.35
C ASP A 2 13.49 28.79 19.27
N ASP A 3 14.15 27.67 19.52
CA ASP A 3 14.30 26.54 18.59
C ASP A 3 12.97 25.76 18.53
N ARG A 4 11.96 26.36 17.91
CA ARG A 4 10.67 25.72 17.68
C ARG A 4 10.85 24.66 16.58
N LYS A 5 11.06 23.40 16.98
CA LYS A 5 10.87 22.26 16.06
C LYS A 5 9.44 22.31 15.52
N PRO A 6 9.25 22.39 14.18
CA PRO A 6 7.90 22.41 13.61
C PRO A 6 7.15 21.14 14.02
N PRO A 7 5.85 21.23 14.32
CA PRO A 7 5.05 20.05 14.61
C PRO A 7 5.12 19.12 13.40
N ARG A 8 5.63 17.89 13.61
CA ARG A 8 5.59 16.85 12.59
C ARG A 8 4.12 16.52 12.36
N THR A 9 3.52 17.14 11.34
CA THR A 9 2.17 16.80 10.88
C THR A 9 2.16 15.31 10.59
N LEU A 10 1.31 14.63 11.35
CA LEU A 10 1.18 13.18 11.50
C LEU A 10 0.55 12.57 10.25
N PHE A 11 1.22 12.67 9.11
CA PHE A 11 0.81 11.91 7.94
C PHE A 11 1.15 10.45 8.24
N ASP A 12 0.13 9.64 8.55
CA ASP A 12 0.35 8.23 8.89
C ASP A 12 0.78 7.48 7.63
N LEU A 13 2.09 7.24 7.54
CA LEU A 13 2.71 6.57 6.42
C LEU A 13 2.09 5.20 6.14
N ARG A 14 1.58 4.52 7.17
CA ARG A 14 0.94 3.20 7.03
C ARG A 14 -0.36 3.31 6.24
N LEU A 15 -1.12 4.39 6.41
CA LEU A 15 -2.33 4.63 5.64
C LEU A 15 -2.00 4.95 4.18
N VAL A 16 -0.98 5.79 3.94
CA VAL A 16 -0.57 6.16 2.58
C VAL A 16 -0.04 4.96 1.81
N ILE A 17 0.95 4.28 2.38
CA ILE A 17 1.56 3.10 1.76
C ILE A 17 0.52 1.99 1.63
N GLY A 18 -0.23 1.69 2.70
CA GLY A 18 -1.25 0.65 2.71
C GLY A 18 -2.33 0.89 1.65
N GLY A 19 -2.91 2.10 1.63
CA GLY A 19 -3.92 2.47 0.65
C GLY A 19 -3.40 2.45 -0.79
N LEU A 20 -2.18 2.97 -1.03
CA LEU A 20 -1.56 2.98 -2.35
C LEU A 20 -1.34 1.56 -2.88
N PHE A 21 -0.72 0.70 -2.08
CA PHE A 21 -0.45 -0.69 -2.46
C PHE A 21 -1.75 -1.49 -2.65
N THR A 22 -2.78 -1.25 -1.84
CA THR A 22 -4.08 -1.90 -2.05
C THR A 22 -4.71 -1.48 -3.36
N VAL A 23 -4.79 -0.18 -3.68
CA VAL A 23 -5.41 0.30 -4.93
C VAL A 23 -4.65 -0.20 -6.16
N TYR A 24 -3.34 -0.01 -6.19
CA TYR A 24 -2.52 -0.49 -7.31
C TYR A 24 -2.51 -2.02 -7.40
N GLY A 25 -2.48 -2.72 -6.26
CA GLY A 25 -2.56 -4.17 -6.20
C GLY A 25 -3.84 -4.69 -6.84
N VAL A 26 -5.01 -4.08 -6.57
CA VAL A 26 -6.27 -4.45 -7.23
C VAL A 26 -6.18 -4.30 -8.74
N VAL A 27 -5.70 -3.14 -9.22
CA VAL A 27 -5.59 -2.86 -10.66
C VAL A 27 -4.68 -3.90 -11.35
N VAL A 28 -3.52 -4.19 -10.76
CA VAL A 28 -2.54 -5.11 -11.33
C VAL A 28 -3.00 -6.57 -11.24
N THR A 29 -3.68 -6.96 -10.15
CA THR A 29 -4.31 -8.28 -10.04
C THR A 29 -5.41 -8.47 -11.09
N VAL A 30 -6.26 -7.46 -11.34
CA VAL A 30 -7.27 -7.52 -12.41
C VAL A 30 -6.60 -7.66 -13.77
N ALA A 31 -5.58 -6.85 -14.06
CA ALA A 31 -4.80 -6.96 -15.30
C ALA A 31 -4.15 -8.35 -15.46
N GLY A 32 -3.70 -8.96 -14.36
CA GLY A 32 -3.24 -10.34 -14.34
C GLY A 32 -4.35 -11.33 -14.67
N ILE A 33 -5.50 -11.26 -14.01
CA ILE A 33 -6.63 -12.18 -14.26
C ILE A 33 -7.14 -12.08 -15.71
N THR A 34 -7.08 -10.89 -16.32
CA THR A 34 -7.52 -10.64 -17.69
C THR A 34 -6.38 -10.72 -18.73
N ALA A 35 -5.21 -11.26 -18.37
CA ALA A 35 -4.08 -11.37 -19.29
C ALA A 35 -4.41 -12.31 -20.46
N SER A 36 -3.96 -11.95 -21.67
CA SER A 36 -4.11 -12.78 -22.86
C SER A 36 -3.01 -13.84 -22.95
N ASP A 37 -3.25 -14.89 -23.73
CA ASP A 37 -2.27 -15.97 -23.96
C ASP A 37 -0.95 -15.44 -24.55
N GLU A 38 -1.01 -14.40 -25.37
CA GLU A 38 0.16 -13.74 -25.95
C GLU A 38 1.05 -13.04 -24.90
N ASP A 39 0.46 -12.54 -23.81
CA ASP A 39 1.19 -11.94 -22.69
C ASP A 39 1.80 -13.02 -21.77
N LEU A 40 1.16 -14.18 -21.67
CA LEU A 40 1.69 -15.34 -20.93
C LEU A 40 2.88 -15.97 -21.65
N ASP A 41 2.83 -16.09 -22.98
CA ASP A 41 3.91 -16.66 -23.79
C ASP A 41 5.21 -15.84 -23.71
N ARG A 42 5.12 -14.51 -23.59
CA ARG A 42 6.30 -13.64 -23.37
C ARG A 42 6.93 -13.81 -21.98
N ALA A 43 6.21 -14.38 -21.03
CA ALA A 43 6.61 -14.52 -19.63
C ALA A 43 6.81 -15.99 -19.23
N GLU A 44 7.13 -16.87 -20.19
CA GLU A 44 7.32 -18.32 -19.95
C GLU A 44 6.09 -18.99 -19.29
N GLY A 45 4.89 -18.50 -19.61
CA GLY A 45 3.63 -18.98 -19.04
C GLY A 45 3.33 -18.46 -17.63
N ILE A 46 4.17 -17.58 -17.07
CA ILE A 46 3.98 -17.02 -15.73
C ILE A 46 3.26 -15.68 -15.81
N ASN A 47 2.14 -15.58 -15.09
CA ASN A 47 1.41 -14.32 -14.98
C ASN A 47 2.06 -13.38 -13.95
N ILE A 48 3.03 -12.58 -14.41
CA ILE A 48 3.80 -11.66 -13.56
C ILE A 48 2.90 -10.62 -12.89
N ASN A 49 1.91 -10.09 -13.62
CA ASN A 49 0.96 -9.12 -13.08
C ASN A 49 0.15 -9.73 -11.94
N LEU A 50 -0.31 -10.97 -12.07
CA LEU A 50 -1.07 -11.63 -11.00
C LEU A 50 -0.24 -11.77 -9.71
N TRP A 51 1.00 -12.27 -9.81
CA TRP A 51 1.89 -12.42 -8.66
C TRP A 51 2.28 -11.08 -8.03
N ALA A 52 2.62 -10.09 -8.87
CA ALA A 52 2.95 -8.74 -8.40
C ALA A 52 1.75 -8.10 -7.69
N GLY A 53 0.56 -8.18 -8.29
CA GLY A 53 -0.69 -7.67 -7.73
C GLY A 53 -1.02 -8.33 -6.38
N LEU A 54 -0.94 -9.65 -6.29
CA LEU A 54 -1.16 -10.38 -5.04
C LEU A 54 -0.14 -9.99 -3.95
N GLY A 55 1.13 -9.82 -4.31
CA GLY A 55 2.16 -9.31 -3.39
C GLY A 55 1.85 -7.90 -2.88
N MET A 56 1.41 -7.01 -3.76
CA MET A 56 1.00 -5.64 -3.40
C MET A 56 -0.22 -5.64 -2.48
N LEU A 57 -1.22 -6.49 -2.76
CA LEU A 57 -2.42 -6.63 -1.91
C LEU A 57 -2.07 -7.15 -0.52
N ALA A 58 -1.22 -8.17 -0.43
CA ALA A 58 -0.75 -8.70 0.85
C ALA A 58 -0.03 -7.63 1.67
N LEU A 59 0.87 -6.86 1.04
CA LEU A 59 1.58 -5.77 1.71
C LEU A 59 0.65 -4.62 2.14
N GLY A 60 -0.28 -4.22 1.26
CA GLY A 60 -1.27 -3.20 1.57
C GLY A 60 -2.16 -3.60 2.75
N ALA A 61 -2.70 -4.82 2.71
CA ALA A 61 -3.50 -5.39 3.80
C ALA A 61 -2.71 -5.46 5.11
N PHE A 62 -1.43 -5.86 5.06
CA PHE A 62 -0.56 -5.86 6.22
C PHE A 62 -0.46 -4.48 6.88
N PHE A 63 -0.23 -3.41 6.10
CA PHE A 63 -0.13 -2.05 6.64
C PHE A 63 -1.45 -1.54 7.22
N LEU A 64 -2.58 -1.85 6.58
CA LEU A 64 -3.90 -1.46 7.05
C LEU A 64 -4.28 -2.22 8.33
N VAL A 65 -4.03 -3.52 8.41
CA VAL A 65 -4.22 -4.32 9.62
C VAL A 65 -3.33 -3.80 10.74
N TRP A 66 -2.06 -3.48 10.47
CA TRP A 66 -1.18 -2.88 11.46
C TRP A 66 -1.71 -1.53 11.97
N LEU A 67 -2.20 -0.68 11.07
CA LEU A 67 -2.79 0.61 11.43
C LEU A 67 -3.99 0.42 12.38
N MET A 68 -4.85 -0.55 12.09
CA MET A 68 -6.00 -0.90 12.95
C MET A 68 -5.54 -1.43 14.32
N LEU A 69 -4.51 -2.28 14.36
CA LEU A 69 -3.97 -2.85 15.60
C LEU A 69 -3.16 -1.83 16.44
N ARG A 70 -2.58 -0.81 15.80
CA ARG A 70 -1.73 0.22 16.45
C ARG A 70 -2.08 1.63 15.96
N PRO A 71 -3.24 2.19 16.36
CA PRO A 71 -3.67 3.51 15.91
C PRO A 71 -2.70 4.63 16.35
N ALA A 72 -2.54 5.66 15.52
CA ALA A 72 -1.71 6.82 15.85
C ALA A 72 -2.32 7.65 17.00
N ALA A 73 -1.48 8.14 17.91
CA ALA A 73 -1.94 8.95 19.02
C ALA A 73 -2.53 10.29 18.52
N PRO A 74 -3.67 10.74 19.06
CA PRO A 74 -4.26 12.02 18.67
C PRO A 74 -3.28 13.17 18.97
N PRO A 75 -3.27 14.22 18.13
CA PRO A 75 -2.41 15.37 18.35
C PRO A 75 -2.70 15.97 19.74
N ARG A 76 -1.63 16.21 20.51
CA ARG A 76 -1.74 16.77 21.86
C ARG A 76 -2.33 18.18 21.76
N ARG A 77 -3.60 18.33 22.16
CA ARG A 77 -4.27 19.64 22.22
C ARG A 77 -3.56 20.46 23.30
N GLY A 78 -2.79 21.47 22.89
CA GLY A 78 -2.18 22.43 23.81
C GLY A 78 -3.25 23.19 24.58
N LYS A 79 -3.03 23.41 25.89
CA LYS A 79 -3.78 24.40 26.66
C LYS A 79 -3.33 25.79 26.28
#